data_AF-A0A1G8WZS0-F1
#
_entry.id   AF-A0A1G8WZS0-F1
#
_cell.length_a   1.000
_cell.length_b   1.000
_cell.length_c   1.000
_cell.angle_alpha   90.00
_cell.angle_beta   90.00
_cell.angle_gamma   90.00
#
_symmetry.space_group_name_H-M   'P 1'
#
loop_
_entity.id
_entity.type
_entity.pdbx_description
1 polymer ?
#
loop_
_entity_poly.entity_id
_entity_poly.type
_entity_poly.pdbx_seq_one_letter_code
_entity_poly.pdbx_strand_id
1 'polypeptide(L)'
;MAGYKLKILFVLLVIGVASSSAQTQSVNLKKEYGKTLVQLADVLLQHQLKEKGMPGFGALKCDYDGVLHTRASEAVYPFAAAYKITGERKYLEAAIGTGNWLIQQQEQNGSWKETPEEWTGTTTDQVLMLMLAWDNIAPQLSKTEKDGWRNAIHQAVDYLHGVMTPEFASINYVATTCATLAKAGIFFNDRKYAKRANQLAHRTVSKMDEDGFLNGEGGRTHANKLGVDLGYSMEMSLWGLGLYAKLTGDTLVNNAVKHALKSHLYFIYPDGSLDNSWGIRSNKWTTYGGATSDGCQVLFSLYADEDSRYGAASLKNLEYLRKNILPNGLIGYGPQHEEVMDHPPCIYPTFTKAKNLAMAYELETKQNRLLAKLPTEESGWVKYFKTVDVAQLRTQNFMATITSYGYKDYKAGAKSKYMYRPVGGTISALWVKDHGYLTASSVTEYSRPEPMSFPEAAGVRSLTPRIEFTDSLGYFTNLFEFDSRMEAKQSGSNRFEVSVSGELKDKNWLAAGLGYHMKYLFSDSAVVKTIRLVYHDAWPVVKIIEPIIHCKGMVFTKIDAYTVLITVGKHKFRFKLLSGNAVLNMGKDAEHYWAPYPALKAFPLELEVKPLTGIISQEVSYELSIM
;
A
#
# COMPACT_ATOMS: atom_id res chain seq x y z
N MET A 1 22.22 81.89 34.23
CA MET A 1 21.16 81.31 35.07
C MET A 1 20.79 79.95 34.51
N ALA A 2 20.90 78.92 35.34
CA ALA A 2 20.91 77.51 34.97
C ALA A 2 19.53 77.03 34.49
N GLY A 3 19.51 76.26 33.40
CA GLY A 3 18.35 75.52 32.92
C GLY A 3 18.79 74.11 32.49
N TYR A 4 18.36 73.12 33.26
CA TYR A 4 18.68 71.70 33.12
C TYR A 4 18.27 71.14 31.74
N LYS A 5 19.21 70.50 31.03
CA LYS A 5 18.91 69.62 29.88
C LYS A 5 18.79 68.17 30.36
N LEU A 6 17.57 67.65 30.30
CA LEU A 6 17.22 66.26 30.56
C LEU A 6 17.77 65.36 29.43
N LYS A 7 18.69 64.45 29.76
CA LYS A 7 19.14 63.38 28.85
C LYS A 7 18.14 62.22 28.94
N ILE A 8 17.41 61.98 27.85
CA ILE A 8 16.61 60.77 27.67
C ILE A 8 17.56 59.65 27.22
N LEU A 9 17.69 58.61 28.04
CA LEU A 9 18.44 57.41 27.75
C LEU A 9 17.52 56.45 26.97
N PHE A 10 17.81 56.20 25.69
CA PHE A 10 17.14 55.17 24.90
C PHE A 10 17.72 53.80 25.29
N VAL A 11 16.93 52.97 25.98
CA VAL A 11 17.23 51.55 26.19
C VAL A 11 16.67 50.77 25.01
N LEU A 12 17.55 50.31 24.12
CA LEU A 12 17.23 49.36 23.05
C LEU A 12 17.04 47.97 23.68
N LEU A 13 15.79 47.54 23.80
CA LEU A 13 15.44 46.17 24.17
C LEU A 13 15.63 45.27 22.94
N VAL A 14 16.74 44.54 22.87
CA VAL A 14 16.96 43.50 21.86
C VAL A 14 16.10 42.30 22.25
N ILE A 15 14.94 42.15 21.62
CA ILE A 15 14.14 40.93 21.69
C ILE A 15 14.86 39.89 20.84
N GLY A 16 15.58 38.98 21.50
CA GLY A 16 16.13 37.79 20.86
C GLY A 16 14.99 36.92 20.36
N VAL A 17 14.79 36.90 19.04
CA VAL A 17 13.97 35.89 18.37
C VAL A 17 14.72 34.58 18.54
N ALA A 18 14.33 33.77 19.52
CA ALA A 18 14.73 32.39 19.61
C ALA A 18 14.08 31.65 18.44
N SER A 19 14.76 31.61 17.30
CA SER A 19 14.48 30.66 16.23
C SER A 19 14.64 29.27 16.84
N SER A 20 13.51 28.60 17.10
CA SER A 20 13.47 27.19 17.43
C SER A 20 14.06 26.42 16.25
N SER A 21 15.37 26.15 16.29
CA SER A 21 16.00 25.21 15.38
C SER A 21 15.30 23.87 15.57
N ALA A 22 14.48 23.48 14.60
CA ALA A 22 13.97 22.12 14.54
C ALA A 22 15.19 21.19 14.62
N GLN A 23 15.29 20.42 15.71
CA GLN A 23 16.40 19.49 15.91
C GLN A 23 16.35 18.48 14.76
N THR A 24 17.23 18.64 13.79
CA THR A 24 17.34 17.75 12.65
C THR A 24 17.83 16.40 13.16
N GLN A 25 16.93 15.41 13.19
CA GLN A 25 17.29 14.07 13.67
C GLN A 25 18.28 13.44 12.67
N SER A 26 19.52 13.26 13.13
CA SER A 26 20.52 12.48 12.39
C SER A 26 20.27 11.00 12.67
N VAL A 27 19.94 10.23 11.63
CA VAL A 27 19.61 8.80 11.76
C VAL A 27 20.54 7.94 10.89
N ASN A 28 20.95 6.80 11.44
CA ASN A 28 21.65 5.76 10.70
C ASN A 28 20.63 4.77 10.09
N LEU A 29 20.12 5.09 8.90
CA LEU A 29 19.15 4.24 8.21
C LEU A 29 19.70 2.84 7.92
N LYS A 30 21.00 2.74 7.57
CA LYS A 30 21.66 1.46 7.30
C LYS A 30 21.56 0.51 8.49
N LYS A 31 21.78 1.03 9.70
CA LYS A 31 21.64 0.27 10.95
C LYS A 31 20.19 -0.16 11.18
N GLU A 32 19.22 0.72 10.91
CA GLU A 32 17.79 0.40 11.07
C GLU A 32 17.34 -0.70 10.11
N TYR A 33 17.74 -0.62 8.83
CA TYR A 33 17.48 -1.67 7.84
C TYR A 33 18.15 -2.98 8.25
N GLY A 34 19.45 -2.95 8.58
CA GLY A 34 20.22 -4.13 8.94
C GLY A 34 19.64 -4.85 10.18
N LYS A 35 19.25 -4.11 11.21
CA LYS A 35 18.62 -4.67 12.40
C LYS A 35 17.34 -5.44 12.07
N THR A 36 16.42 -4.82 11.32
CA THR A 36 15.15 -5.47 10.97
C THR A 36 15.35 -6.60 9.98
N LEU A 37 16.26 -6.45 9.02
CA LEU A 37 16.62 -7.52 8.09
C LEU A 37 17.12 -8.76 8.81
N VAL A 38 18.06 -8.63 9.76
CA VAL A 38 18.60 -9.75 10.52
C VAL A 38 17.50 -10.45 11.32
N GLN A 39 16.60 -9.67 11.95
CA GLN A 39 15.43 -10.23 12.64
C GLN A 39 14.55 -11.07 11.70
N LEU A 40 14.22 -10.55 10.51
CA LEU A 40 13.41 -11.31 9.54
C LEU A 40 14.17 -12.51 8.97
N ALA A 41 15.49 -12.40 8.79
CA ALA A 41 16.33 -13.52 8.34
C ALA A 41 16.36 -14.65 9.39
N ASP A 42 16.44 -14.33 10.69
CA ASP A 42 16.32 -15.33 11.75
C ASP A 42 14.97 -16.06 11.69
N VAL A 43 13.87 -15.35 11.41
CA VAL A 43 12.54 -15.95 11.25
C VAL A 43 12.52 -16.86 10.02
N LEU A 44 12.98 -16.39 8.85
CA LEU A 44 13.06 -17.22 7.64
C LEU A 44 13.91 -18.49 7.87
N LEU A 45 14.99 -18.39 8.64
CA LEU A 45 15.84 -19.53 8.99
C LEU A 45 15.11 -20.60 9.83
N GLN A 46 14.08 -20.22 10.59
CA GLN A 46 13.24 -21.17 11.33
C GLN A 46 12.35 -21.98 10.40
N HIS A 47 11.89 -21.37 9.30
CA HIS A 47 11.05 -22.02 8.29
C HIS A 47 11.84 -22.78 7.21
N GLN A 48 13.17 -22.69 7.21
CA GLN A 48 13.99 -23.42 6.26
C GLN A 48 14.09 -24.91 6.62
N LEU A 49 13.85 -25.78 5.63
CA LEU A 49 14.02 -27.23 5.78
C LEU A 49 15.51 -27.60 5.77
N LYS A 50 16.01 -28.19 6.87
CA LYS A 50 17.45 -28.43 7.13
C LYS A 50 17.90 -29.88 6.98
N GLU A 51 16.98 -30.81 6.79
CA GLU A 51 17.30 -32.23 6.70
C GLU A 51 17.86 -32.60 5.32
N LYS A 52 19.18 -32.83 5.25
CA LYS A 52 19.83 -33.27 4.02
C LYS A 52 19.25 -34.60 3.54
N GLY A 53 18.97 -34.70 2.24
CA GLY A 53 18.41 -35.92 1.62
C GLY A 53 16.89 -35.99 1.64
N MET A 54 16.19 -35.11 2.38
CA MET A 54 14.73 -35.01 2.31
C MET A 54 14.30 -34.14 1.12
N PRO A 55 13.14 -34.45 0.49
CA PRO A 55 12.53 -33.57 -0.49
C PRO A 55 12.34 -32.16 0.10
N GLY A 56 12.79 -31.13 -0.62
CA GLY A 56 12.66 -29.75 -0.16
C GLY A 56 13.81 -29.25 0.73
N PHE A 57 14.91 -30.00 0.92
CA PHE A 57 16.10 -29.48 1.61
C PHE A 57 16.53 -28.11 1.07
N GLY A 58 16.58 -27.09 1.94
CA GLY A 58 16.88 -25.69 1.60
C GLY A 58 15.67 -24.82 1.28
N ALA A 59 14.49 -25.41 1.01
CA ALA A 59 13.24 -24.70 0.81
C ALA A 59 12.78 -24.02 2.10
N LEU A 60 11.96 -22.97 1.94
CA LEU A 60 11.26 -22.31 3.05
C LEU A 60 9.81 -22.80 3.05
N LYS A 61 9.40 -23.41 4.17
CA LYS A 61 8.04 -23.92 4.34
C LYS A 61 7.13 -22.84 4.91
N CYS A 62 5.99 -22.64 4.27
CA CYS A 62 4.96 -21.75 4.79
C CYS A 62 4.11 -22.49 5.85
N ASP A 63 4.00 -21.91 7.04
CA ASP A 63 3.20 -22.50 8.13
C ASP A 63 1.69 -22.35 7.91
N TYR A 64 1.29 -21.41 7.04
CA TYR A 64 -0.11 -21.14 6.75
C TYR A 64 -0.73 -22.20 5.81
N ASP A 65 -0.12 -22.44 4.66
CA ASP A 65 -0.66 -23.31 3.60
C ASP A 65 0.16 -24.59 3.38
N GLY A 66 1.30 -24.74 4.07
CA GLY A 66 2.19 -25.89 3.94
C GLY A 66 3.02 -25.91 2.65
N VAL A 67 2.89 -24.88 1.79
CA VAL A 67 3.53 -24.83 0.48
C VAL A 67 5.01 -24.48 0.62
N LEU A 68 5.83 -25.09 -0.24
CA LEU A 68 7.20 -24.65 -0.52
C LEU A 68 7.17 -23.63 -1.66
N HIS A 69 6.95 -22.36 -1.33
CA HIS A 69 6.89 -21.32 -2.35
C HIS A 69 8.26 -21.13 -2.99
N THR A 70 8.38 -21.37 -4.29
CA THR A 70 9.61 -21.05 -5.03
C THR A 70 9.98 -19.57 -4.90
N ARG A 71 8.99 -18.68 -4.76
CA ARG A 71 9.21 -17.25 -4.56
C ARG A 71 9.83 -16.93 -3.21
N ALA A 72 9.59 -17.76 -2.18
CA ALA A 72 10.27 -17.58 -0.89
C ALA A 72 11.80 -17.74 -1.02
N SER A 73 12.30 -18.40 -2.07
CA SER A 73 13.73 -18.48 -2.35
C SER A 73 14.39 -17.15 -2.73
N GLU A 74 13.62 -16.08 -2.95
CA GLU A 74 14.14 -14.72 -2.94
C GLU A 74 14.93 -14.40 -1.65
N ALA A 75 14.65 -15.12 -0.55
CA ALA A 75 15.40 -15.10 0.71
C ALA A 75 16.89 -15.43 0.59
N VAL A 76 17.36 -16.00 -0.54
CA VAL A 76 18.79 -16.16 -0.83
C VAL A 76 19.57 -14.87 -0.61
N TYR A 77 19.00 -13.72 -1.02
CA TYR A 77 19.65 -12.43 -0.88
C TYR A 77 19.58 -11.85 0.54
N PRO A 78 18.42 -11.85 1.23
CA PRO A 78 18.33 -11.59 2.67
C PRO A 78 19.34 -12.37 3.51
N PHE A 79 19.48 -13.68 3.28
CA PHE A 79 20.46 -14.49 4.01
C PHE A 79 21.90 -14.08 3.68
N ALA A 80 22.23 -13.84 2.40
CA ALA A 80 23.56 -13.36 2.03
C ALA A 80 23.90 -12.00 2.66
N ALA A 81 22.93 -11.08 2.71
CA ALA A 81 23.08 -9.78 3.35
C ALA A 81 23.20 -9.91 4.88
N ALA A 82 22.40 -10.76 5.53
CA ALA A 82 22.50 -11.04 6.95
C ALA A 82 23.87 -11.66 7.32
N TYR A 83 24.41 -12.54 6.49
CA TYR A 83 25.78 -13.05 6.64
C TYR A 83 26.81 -11.92 6.57
N LYS A 84 26.71 -11.02 5.59
CA LYS A 84 27.61 -9.86 5.48
C LYS A 84 27.52 -8.92 6.68
N ILE A 85 26.33 -8.76 7.28
CA ILE A 85 26.11 -7.91 8.46
C ILE A 85 26.69 -8.53 9.73
N THR A 86 26.50 -9.84 9.91
CA THR A 86 26.74 -10.52 11.21
C THR A 86 28.02 -11.36 11.24
N GLY A 87 28.49 -11.83 10.09
CA GLY A 87 29.55 -12.85 9.97
C GLY A 87 29.09 -14.28 10.34
N GLU A 88 27.81 -14.48 10.69
CA GLU A 88 27.33 -15.78 11.17
C GLU A 88 27.09 -16.77 10.02
N ARG A 89 27.82 -17.90 10.04
CA ARG A 89 27.78 -18.93 8.99
C ARG A 89 26.40 -19.53 8.73
N LYS A 90 25.50 -19.54 9.74
CA LYS A 90 24.12 -20.04 9.59
C LYS A 90 23.38 -19.38 8.43
N TYR A 91 23.60 -18.08 8.20
CA TYR A 91 22.97 -17.35 7.11
C TYR A 91 23.61 -17.69 5.76
N LEU A 92 24.94 -17.84 5.70
CA LEU A 92 25.61 -18.26 4.47
C LEU A 92 25.13 -19.65 4.03
N GLU A 93 25.08 -20.60 4.96
CA GLU A 93 24.61 -21.96 4.70
C GLU A 93 23.13 -21.97 4.27
N ALA A 94 22.30 -21.14 4.89
CA ALA A 94 20.91 -20.97 4.48
C ALA A 94 20.79 -20.38 3.08
N ALA A 95 21.58 -19.36 2.74
CA ALA A 95 21.59 -18.76 1.41
C ALA A 95 21.94 -19.78 0.32
N ILE A 96 23.00 -20.57 0.54
CA ILE A 96 23.43 -21.63 -0.39
C ILE A 96 22.34 -22.69 -0.50
N GLY A 97 21.79 -23.18 0.62
CA GLY A 97 20.74 -24.19 0.63
C GLY A 97 19.50 -23.76 -0.14
N THR A 98 19.01 -22.54 0.13
CA THR A 98 17.84 -21.98 -0.55
C THR A 98 18.07 -21.76 -2.05
N GLY A 99 19.23 -21.26 -2.45
CA GLY A 99 19.56 -21.11 -3.87
C GLY A 99 19.70 -22.45 -4.59
N ASN A 100 20.35 -23.44 -3.96
CA ASN A 100 20.46 -24.80 -4.50
C ASN A 100 19.08 -25.44 -4.69
N TRP A 101 18.17 -25.30 -3.72
CA TRP A 101 16.81 -25.80 -3.84
C TRP A 101 16.06 -25.15 -5.00
N LEU A 102 16.11 -23.82 -5.11
CA LEU A 102 15.45 -23.08 -6.20
C LEU A 102 15.95 -23.54 -7.57
N ILE A 103 17.26 -23.70 -7.75
CA ILE A 103 17.85 -24.16 -9.02
C ILE A 103 17.30 -25.54 -9.42
N GLN A 104 17.08 -26.43 -8.45
CA GLN A 104 16.48 -27.75 -8.71
C GLN A 104 15.00 -27.65 -9.14
N GLN A 105 14.32 -26.55 -8.84
CA GLN A 105 12.93 -26.31 -9.27
C GLN A 105 12.83 -25.63 -10.65
N GLN A 106 13.95 -25.39 -11.33
CA GLN A 106 13.94 -24.68 -12.61
C GLN A 106 13.30 -25.53 -13.71
N GLU A 107 12.37 -24.93 -14.45
CA GLU A 107 11.74 -25.54 -15.61
C GLU A 107 12.72 -25.64 -16.78
N GLN A 108 12.45 -26.52 -17.75
CA GLN A 108 13.31 -26.73 -18.92
C GLN A 108 13.54 -25.47 -19.77
N ASN A 109 12.60 -24.53 -19.74
CA ASN A 109 12.70 -23.25 -20.46
C ASN A 109 13.48 -22.17 -19.67
N GLY A 110 13.99 -22.49 -18.48
CA GLY A 110 14.73 -21.57 -17.61
C GLY A 110 13.88 -20.80 -16.59
N SER A 111 12.54 -20.87 -16.67
CA SER A 111 11.66 -20.18 -15.73
C SER A 111 11.50 -20.92 -14.39
N TRP A 112 10.96 -20.24 -13.39
CA TRP A 112 10.39 -20.86 -12.20
C TRP A 112 8.89 -20.52 -12.13
N LYS A 113 8.09 -21.52 -11.78
CA LYS A 113 6.67 -21.34 -11.46
C LYS A 113 6.52 -20.76 -10.06
N GLU A 114 5.55 -19.89 -9.85
CA GLU A 114 5.14 -19.36 -8.54
C GLU A 114 4.28 -20.39 -7.80
N THR A 115 4.91 -21.40 -7.20
CA THR A 115 4.20 -22.55 -6.62
C THR A 115 3.20 -22.16 -5.51
N PRO A 116 2.04 -22.84 -5.44
CA PRO A 116 1.54 -23.90 -6.33
C PRO A 116 0.99 -23.46 -7.71
N GLU A 117 0.98 -22.17 -8.03
CA GLU A 117 0.45 -21.68 -9.29
C GLU A 117 1.44 -21.88 -10.44
N GLU A 118 0.95 -21.76 -11.67
CA GLU A 118 1.72 -21.94 -12.91
C GLU A 118 2.33 -20.63 -13.44
N TRP A 119 2.19 -19.52 -12.70
CA TRP A 119 2.67 -18.21 -13.11
C TRP A 119 4.21 -18.15 -13.09
N THR A 120 4.82 -17.68 -14.17
CA THR A 120 6.28 -17.71 -14.37
C THR A 120 6.93 -16.34 -14.39
N GLY A 121 6.15 -15.26 -14.31
CA GLY A 121 6.67 -13.89 -14.32
C GLY A 121 7.50 -13.52 -13.08
N THR A 122 7.32 -14.24 -11.96
CA THR A 122 8.12 -14.10 -10.73
C THR A 122 9.57 -14.54 -10.89
N THR A 123 9.92 -15.24 -11.97
CA THR A 123 11.31 -15.54 -12.38
C THR A 123 12.21 -14.30 -12.30
N THR A 124 11.64 -13.12 -12.60
CA THR A 124 12.34 -11.83 -12.54
C THR A 124 12.88 -11.47 -11.16
N ASP A 125 12.13 -11.77 -10.10
CA ASP A 125 12.51 -11.44 -8.73
C ASP A 125 13.55 -12.44 -8.22
N GLN A 126 13.30 -13.73 -8.45
CA GLN A 126 14.17 -14.83 -8.03
C GLN A 126 15.57 -14.71 -8.65
N VAL A 127 15.67 -14.52 -9.97
CA VAL A 127 16.98 -14.42 -10.64
C VAL A 127 17.73 -13.15 -10.26
N LEU A 128 17.01 -12.05 -10.01
CA LEU A 128 17.64 -10.82 -9.52
C LEU A 128 18.28 -11.06 -8.16
N MET A 129 17.58 -11.73 -7.24
CA MET A 129 18.13 -12.04 -5.91
C MET A 129 19.33 -12.98 -5.99
N LEU A 130 19.32 -13.98 -6.87
CA LEU A 130 20.50 -14.83 -7.12
C LEU A 130 21.71 -14.01 -7.61
N MET A 131 21.50 -13.11 -8.57
CA MET A 131 22.57 -12.25 -9.09
C MET A 131 23.08 -11.22 -8.07
N LEU A 132 22.24 -10.70 -7.20
CA LEU A 132 22.66 -9.77 -6.14
C LEU A 132 23.37 -10.49 -5.00
N ALA A 133 23.02 -11.74 -4.71
CA ALA A 133 23.67 -12.54 -3.69
C ALA A 133 25.03 -13.10 -4.13
N TRP A 134 25.28 -13.17 -5.44
CA TRP A 134 26.45 -13.83 -6.03
C TRP A 134 27.79 -13.42 -5.41
N ASP A 135 28.07 -12.13 -5.27
CA ASP A 135 29.39 -11.67 -4.79
C ASP A 135 29.67 -12.10 -3.34
N ASN A 136 28.61 -12.26 -2.52
CA ASN A 136 28.72 -12.72 -1.14
C ASN A 136 28.82 -14.25 -1.02
N ILE A 137 28.22 -14.99 -1.97
CA ILE A 137 28.08 -16.45 -1.89
C ILE A 137 29.13 -17.17 -2.74
N ALA A 138 29.40 -16.70 -3.96
CA ALA A 138 30.24 -17.39 -4.92
C ALA A 138 31.63 -17.79 -4.38
N PRO A 139 32.35 -17.00 -3.58
CA PRO A 139 33.63 -17.43 -3.00
C PRO A 139 33.54 -18.73 -2.18
N GLN A 140 32.37 -19.07 -1.66
CA GLN A 140 32.11 -20.22 -0.79
C GLN A 140 31.57 -21.44 -1.55
N LEU A 141 31.21 -21.29 -2.83
CA LEU A 141 30.70 -22.37 -3.67
C LEU A 141 31.85 -23.18 -4.29
N SER A 142 31.65 -24.50 -4.40
CA SER A 142 32.49 -25.37 -5.23
C SER A 142 32.41 -24.98 -6.71
N LYS A 143 33.35 -25.48 -7.52
CA LYS A 143 33.33 -25.22 -8.97
C LYS A 143 32.02 -25.70 -9.61
N THR A 144 31.58 -26.91 -9.28
CA THR A 144 30.33 -27.49 -9.80
C THR A 144 29.12 -26.66 -9.40
N GLU A 145 29.05 -26.17 -8.17
CA GLU A 145 27.96 -25.29 -7.73
C GLU A 145 27.99 -23.95 -8.47
N LYS A 146 29.16 -23.33 -8.63
CA LYS A 146 29.29 -22.09 -9.41
C LYS A 146 28.78 -22.26 -10.84
N ASP A 147 29.17 -23.35 -11.50
CA ASP A 147 28.77 -23.64 -12.87
C ASP A 147 27.26 -23.87 -12.95
N GLY A 148 26.68 -24.64 -12.01
CA GLY A 148 25.24 -24.87 -11.91
C GLY A 148 24.43 -23.60 -11.67
N TRP A 149 24.82 -22.78 -10.70
CA TRP A 149 24.18 -21.49 -10.41
C TRP A 149 24.27 -20.54 -11.59
N ARG A 150 25.45 -20.39 -12.19
CA ARG A 150 25.65 -19.49 -13.33
C ARG A 150 24.82 -19.92 -14.53
N ASN A 151 24.73 -21.23 -14.79
CA ASN A 151 23.89 -21.79 -15.84
C ASN A 151 22.40 -21.55 -15.58
N ALA A 152 21.93 -21.77 -14.35
CA ALA A 152 20.53 -21.53 -13.99
C ALA A 152 20.15 -20.04 -14.10
N ILE A 153 21.00 -19.14 -13.61
CA ILE A 153 20.84 -17.69 -13.77
C ILE A 153 20.78 -17.32 -15.25
N HIS A 154 21.67 -17.86 -16.08
CA HIS A 154 21.70 -17.56 -17.51
C HIS A 154 20.40 -17.97 -18.21
N GLN A 155 19.92 -19.20 -17.96
CA GLN A 155 18.66 -19.70 -18.54
C GLN A 155 17.45 -18.86 -18.11
N ALA A 156 17.37 -18.45 -16.84
CA ALA A 156 16.29 -17.61 -16.34
C ALA A 156 16.30 -16.21 -16.96
N VAL A 157 17.47 -15.61 -17.16
CA VAL A 157 17.59 -14.30 -17.83
C VAL A 157 17.23 -14.43 -19.32
N ASP A 158 17.67 -15.50 -20.00
CA ASP A 158 17.29 -15.76 -21.40
C ASP A 158 15.77 -15.93 -21.56
N TYR A 159 15.14 -16.66 -20.63
CA TYR A 159 13.68 -16.77 -20.57
C TYR A 159 13.01 -15.39 -20.49
N LEU A 160 13.39 -14.57 -19.50
CA LEU A 160 12.83 -13.23 -19.31
C LEU A 160 13.08 -12.32 -20.51
N HIS A 161 14.26 -12.38 -21.10
CA HIS A 161 14.59 -11.64 -22.32
C HIS A 161 13.61 -11.98 -23.46
N GLY A 162 13.28 -13.27 -23.61
CA GLY A 162 12.37 -13.77 -24.65
C GLY A 162 10.89 -13.46 -24.41
N VAL A 163 10.41 -13.55 -23.16
CA VAL A 163 8.96 -13.51 -22.89
C VAL A 163 8.45 -12.20 -22.30
N MET A 164 9.28 -11.47 -21.53
CA MET A 164 8.76 -10.38 -20.71
C MET A 164 8.32 -9.21 -21.58
N THR A 165 7.05 -8.85 -21.43
CA THR A 165 6.38 -7.75 -22.13
C THR A 165 5.17 -7.27 -21.30
N PRO A 166 4.70 -6.03 -21.50
CA PRO A 166 3.40 -5.57 -21.00
C PRO A 166 2.19 -6.43 -21.44
N GLU A 167 2.31 -7.17 -22.54
CA GLU A 167 1.33 -8.15 -23.00
C GLU A 167 1.40 -9.47 -22.24
N PHE A 168 2.52 -9.80 -21.62
CA PHE A 168 2.68 -11.02 -20.85
C PHE A 168 2.24 -10.79 -19.40
N ALA A 169 2.84 -9.81 -18.71
CA ALA A 169 2.71 -9.61 -17.28
C ALA A 169 2.07 -8.28 -16.90
N SER A 170 1.66 -8.13 -15.62
CA SER A 170 1.34 -6.81 -15.05
C SER A 170 2.59 -5.92 -15.02
N ILE A 171 2.39 -4.61 -15.04
CA ILE A 171 3.46 -3.64 -15.30
C ILE A 171 4.57 -3.67 -14.23
N ASN A 172 4.25 -4.04 -12.99
CA ASN A 172 5.22 -4.26 -11.91
C ASN A 172 6.31 -5.26 -12.28
N TYR A 173 5.95 -6.41 -12.88
CA TYR A 173 6.91 -7.42 -13.30
C TYR A 173 7.78 -6.90 -14.44
N VAL A 174 7.20 -6.16 -15.39
CA VAL A 174 7.95 -5.56 -16.50
C VAL A 174 8.99 -4.57 -15.97
N ALA A 175 8.59 -3.72 -15.03
CA ALA A 175 9.46 -2.76 -14.37
C ALA A 175 10.61 -3.44 -13.61
N THR A 176 10.33 -4.47 -12.81
CA THR A 176 11.37 -5.25 -12.13
C THR A 176 12.30 -5.95 -13.12
N THR A 177 11.76 -6.52 -14.21
CA THR A 177 12.58 -7.14 -15.27
C THR A 177 13.53 -6.16 -15.95
N CYS A 178 13.20 -4.87 -16.01
CA CYS A 178 14.15 -3.86 -16.48
C CYS A 178 15.43 -3.86 -15.62
N ALA A 179 15.30 -3.84 -14.29
CA ALA A 179 16.43 -3.95 -13.38
C ALA A 179 17.16 -5.28 -13.53
N THR A 180 16.41 -6.38 -13.61
CA THR A 180 16.94 -7.74 -13.75
C THR A 180 17.80 -7.88 -15.01
N LEU A 181 17.31 -7.47 -16.18
CA LEU A 181 18.04 -7.56 -17.43
C LEU A 181 19.22 -6.58 -17.50
N ALA A 182 19.11 -5.39 -16.87
CA ALA A 182 20.25 -4.49 -16.74
C ALA A 182 21.37 -5.10 -15.87
N LYS A 183 21.01 -5.70 -14.71
CA LYS A 183 21.97 -6.40 -13.86
C LYS A 183 22.59 -7.60 -14.59
N ALA A 184 21.80 -8.34 -15.37
CA ALA A 184 22.30 -9.46 -16.16
C ALA A 184 23.28 -9.02 -17.26
N GLY A 185 23.02 -7.88 -17.92
CA GLY A 185 23.95 -7.30 -18.89
C GLY A 185 25.32 -7.00 -18.29
N ILE A 186 25.37 -6.54 -17.04
CA ILE A 186 26.61 -6.34 -16.28
C ILE A 186 27.20 -7.70 -15.86
N PHE A 187 26.39 -8.59 -15.29
CA PHE A 187 26.81 -9.88 -14.73
C PHE A 187 27.46 -10.80 -15.78
N PHE A 188 26.89 -10.87 -16.98
CA PHE A 188 27.41 -11.68 -18.08
C PHE A 188 28.27 -10.90 -19.08
N ASN A 189 28.39 -9.58 -18.91
CA ASN A 189 28.99 -8.67 -19.90
C ASN A 189 28.37 -8.86 -21.31
N ASP A 190 27.03 -8.99 -21.37
CA ASP A 190 26.28 -9.21 -22.61
C ASP A 190 25.30 -8.06 -22.88
N ARG A 191 25.56 -7.33 -23.97
CA ARG A 191 24.77 -6.15 -24.36
C ARG A 191 23.33 -6.48 -24.77
N LYS A 192 23.00 -7.74 -25.13
CA LYS A 192 21.63 -8.09 -25.53
C LYS A 192 20.63 -7.83 -24.40
N TYR A 193 21.01 -8.17 -23.16
CA TYR A 193 20.16 -7.96 -21.99
C TYR A 193 20.01 -6.46 -21.67
N ALA A 194 21.09 -5.69 -21.73
CA ALA A 194 21.06 -4.24 -21.51
C ALA A 194 20.16 -3.52 -22.54
N LYS A 195 20.24 -3.93 -23.82
CA LYS A 195 19.39 -3.40 -24.89
C LYS A 195 17.91 -3.72 -24.63
N ARG A 196 17.60 -4.95 -24.23
CA ARG A 196 16.23 -5.36 -23.91
C ARG A 196 15.69 -4.62 -22.69
N ALA A 197 16.50 -4.46 -21.64
CA ALA A 197 16.16 -3.69 -20.46
C ALA A 197 15.76 -2.25 -20.81
N ASN A 198 16.52 -1.58 -21.67
CA ASN A 198 16.22 -0.23 -22.14
C ASN A 198 14.89 -0.14 -22.88
N GLN A 199 14.64 -1.05 -23.83
CA GLN A 199 13.38 -1.09 -24.57
C GLN A 199 12.17 -1.26 -23.63
N LEU A 200 12.27 -2.16 -22.65
CA LEU A 200 11.20 -2.39 -21.68
C LEU A 200 11.03 -1.19 -20.75
N ALA A 201 12.11 -0.57 -20.28
CA ALA A 201 12.05 0.55 -19.36
C ALA A 201 11.39 1.78 -20.00
N HIS A 202 11.79 2.13 -21.23
CA HIS A 202 11.21 3.25 -21.99
C HIS A 202 9.72 3.03 -22.26
N ARG A 203 9.35 1.80 -22.67
CA ARG A 203 7.95 1.42 -22.86
C ARG A 203 7.14 1.41 -21.56
N THR A 204 7.78 1.14 -20.43
CA THR A 204 7.12 1.12 -19.12
C THR A 204 6.85 2.55 -18.65
N VAL A 205 7.83 3.44 -18.67
CA VAL A 205 7.63 4.84 -18.25
C VAL A 205 6.68 5.60 -19.17
N SER A 206 6.54 5.21 -20.44
CA SER A 206 5.55 5.80 -21.34
C SER A 206 4.09 5.51 -20.95
N LYS A 207 3.85 4.67 -19.93
CA LYS A 207 2.52 4.41 -19.34
C LYS A 207 2.22 5.24 -18.09
N MET A 208 3.15 6.09 -17.66
CA MET A 208 2.91 7.03 -16.58
C MET A 208 2.01 8.17 -17.08
N ASP A 209 1.07 8.59 -16.23
CA ASP A 209 0.30 9.81 -16.47
C ASP A 209 1.08 11.08 -16.06
N GLU A 210 0.45 12.25 -16.18
CA GLU A 210 1.07 13.53 -15.83
C GLU A 210 1.44 13.69 -14.36
N ASP A 211 0.82 12.93 -13.44
CA ASP A 211 1.15 12.91 -12.02
C ASP A 211 2.17 11.81 -11.66
N GLY A 212 2.54 10.99 -12.65
CA GLY A 212 3.50 9.91 -12.55
C GLY A 212 2.91 8.58 -12.05
N PHE A 213 1.59 8.40 -12.05
CA PHE A 213 0.96 7.12 -11.73
C PHE A 213 1.10 6.15 -12.90
N LEU A 214 1.56 4.93 -12.61
CA LEU A 214 1.90 3.94 -13.62
C LEU A 214 0.71 3.05 -13.97
N ASN A 215 0.27 3.11 -15.23
CA ASN A 215 -0.78 2.23 -15.74
C ASN A 215 -0.24 0.85 -16.15
N GLY A 216 -1.08 -0.17 -15.98
CA GLY A 216 -0.87 -1.52 -16.51
C GLY A 216 -0.87 -2.64 -15.48
N GLU A 217 -1.34 -2.38 -14.26
CA GLU A 217 -1.46 -3.41 -13.23
C GLU A 217 -2.67 -4.35 -13.46
N GLY A 218 -3.70 -3.87 -14.16
CA GLY A 218 -5.03 -4.45 -14.15
C GLY A 218 -5.34 -5.43 -15.25
N GLY A 219 -6.64 -5.59 -15.49
CA GLY A 219 -7.19 -6.33 -16.61
C GLY A 219 -6.82 -5.72 -17.95
N ARG A 220 -7.07 -6.50 -19.01
CA ARG A 220 -6.73 -6.15 -20.39
C ARG A 220 -7.93 -5.55 -21.10
N THR A 221 -7.71 -4.41 -21.74
CA THR A 221 -8.61 -3.85 -22.74
C THR A 221 -7.91 -3.98 -24.08
N HIS A 222 -8.47 -4.80 -24.97
CA HIS A 222 -7.76 -5.31 -26.15
C HIS A 222 -6.41 -5.94 -25.77
N ALA A 223 -5.31 -5.47 -26.36
CA ALA A 223 -3.95 -5.94 -26.06
C ALA A 223 -3.29 -5.21 -24.87
N ASN A 224 -3.91 -4.14 -24.35
CA ASN A 224 -3.29 -3.27 -23.37
C ASN A 224 -3.80 -3.56 -21.96
N LYS A 225 -2.88 -3.84 -21.03
CA LYS A 225 -3.19 -3.73 -19.60
C LYS A 225 -3.29 -2.26 -19.20
N LEU A 226 -4.33 -1.96 -18.44
CA LEU A 226 -4.65 -0.63 -17.88
C LEU A 226 -4.79 -0.76 -16.36
N GLY A 227 -5.00 0.36 -15.66
CA GLY A 227 -5.21 0.36 -14.22
C GLY A 227 -3.93 0.69 -13.46
N VAL A 228 -4.08 1.54 -12.45
CA VAL A 228 -3.06 2.05 -11.55
C VAL A 228 -3.20 1.35 -10.21
N ASP A 229 -2.06 0.98 -9.64
CA ASP A 229 -1.97 0.60 -8.24
C ASP A 229 -0.84 1.37 -7.57
N LEU A 230 -1.14 1.96 -6.42
CA LEU A 230 -0.22 2.84 -5.73
C LEU A 230 0.86 2.07 -4.95
N GLY A 231 0.45 1.04 -4.22
CA GLY A 231 1.35 0.19 -3.43
C GLY A 231 2.37 -0.50 -4.34
N TYR A 232 1.90 -1.21 -5.37
CA TYR A 232 2.78 -1.88 -6.34
C TYR A 232 3.62 -0.90 -7.18
N SER A 233 3.17 0.35 -7.34
CA SER A 233 4.01 1.39 -7.94
C SER A 233 5.25 1.66 -7.07
N MET A 234 5.08 1.92 -5.77
CA MET A 234 6.22 2.20 -4.88
C MET A 234 7.05 0.96 -4.55
N GLU A 235 6.39 -0.17 -4.33
CA GLU A 235 6.99 -1.38 -3.76
C GLU A 235 7.53 -2.35 -4.81
N MET A 236 7.31 -2.12 -6.10
CA MET A 236 7.86 -2.94 -7.19
C MET A 236 8.31 -2.09 -8.37
N SER A 237 7.39 -1.31 -8.93
CA SER A 237 7.60 -0.72 -10.25
C SER A 237 8.64 0.41 -10.26
N LEU A 238 8.47 1.40 -9.40
CA LEU A 238 9.31 2.59 -9.36
C LEU A 238 10.73 2.26 -8.89
N TRP A 239 10.89 1.32 -7.96
CA TRP A 239 12.25 0.91 -7.60
C TRP A 239 12.90 0.05 -8.67
N GLY A 240 12.16 -0.81 -9.37
CA GLY A 240 12.68 -1.57 -10.51
C GLY A 240 13.20 -0.65 -11.61
N LEU A 241 12.39 0.36 -11.98
CA LEU A 241 12.80 1.39 -12.94
C LEU A 241 13.95 2.26 -12.41
N GLY A 242 13.94 2.61 -11.13
CA GLY A 242 15.00 3.38 -10.50
C GLY A 242 16.33 2.62 -10.50
N LEU A 243 16.33 1.35 -10.09
CA LEU A 243 17.52 0.50 -10.09
C LEU A 243 18.05 0.30 -11.53
N TYR A 244 17.15 0.04 -12.49
CA TYR A 244 17.51 0.04 -13.91
C TYR A 244 18.24 1.33 -14.32
N ALA A 245 17.68 2.48 -13.99
CA ALA A 245 18.23 3.77 -14.37
C ALA A 245 19.60 4.02 -13.73
N LYS A 246 19.80 3.65 -12.46
CA LYS A 246 21.10 3.76 -11.78
C LYS A 246 22.16 2.81 -12.37
N LEU A 247 21.78 1.58 -12.75
CA LEU A 247 22.69 0.60 -13.36
C LEU A 247 23.14 1.00 -14.77
N THR A 248 22.31 1.75 -15.50
CA THR A 248 22.54 2.07 -16.92
C THR A 248 22.90 3.52 -17.19
N GLY A 249 22.67 4.41 -16.24
CA GLY A 249 22.79 5.87 -16.43
C GLY A 249 21.65 6.48 -17.25
N ASP A 250 20.53 5.78 -17.43
CA ASP A 250 19.38 6.27 -18.21
C ASP A 250 18.67 7.43 -17.50
N THR A 251 18.91 8.65 -17.97
CA THR A 251 18.37 9.87 -17.36
C THR A 251 16.89 10.07 -17.62
N LEU A 252 16.34 9.56 -18.74
CA LEU A 252 14.91 9.69 -19.06
C LEU A 252 14.09 8.89 -18.05
N VAL A 253 14.45 7.62 -17.84
CA VAL A 253 13.75 6.74 -16.89
C VAL A 253 13.95 7.25 -15.46
N ASN A 254 15.16 7.67 -15.10
CA ASN A 254 15.45 8.26 -13.79
C ASN A 254 14.56 9.49 -13.50
N ASN A 255 14.42 10.39 -14.48
CA ASN A 255 13.60 11.60 -14.32
C ASN A 255 12.11 11.28 -14.21
N ALA A 256 11.61 10.26 -14.93
CA ALA A 256 10.23 9.80 -14.79
C ALA A 256 9.94 9.28 -13.37
N VAL A 257 10.85 8.48 -12.79
CA VAL A 257 10.71 7.99 -11.41
C VAL A 257 10.75 9.15 -10.41
N LYS A 258 11.67 10.11 -10.56
CA LYS A 258 11.72 11.30 -9.70
C LYS A 258 10.45 12.13 -9.78
N HIS A 259 9.87 12.24 -10.97
CA HIS A 259 8.61 12.95 -11.17
C HIS A 259 7.47 12.25 -10.42
N ALA A 260 7.33 10.92 -10.59
CA ALA A 260 6.34 10.13 -9.88
C ALA A 260 6.45 10.25 -8.35
N LEU A 261 7.68 10.21 -7.81
CA LEU A 261 7.92 10.31 -6.36
C LEU A 261 7.34 11.58 -5.72
N LYS A 262 7.20 12.68 -6.46
CA LYS A 262 6.60 13.93 -5.94
C LYS A 262 5.14 13.73 -5.53
N SER A 263 4.39 12.92 -6.25
CA SER A 263 2.98 12.60 -5.98
C SER A 263 2.86 11.48 -4.94
N HIS A 264 3.68 10.44 -5.07
CA HIS A 264 3.60 9.23 -4.23
C HIS A 264 3.93 9.51 -2.76
N LEU A 265 4.77 10.50 -2.46
CA LEU A 265 5.13 10.85 -1.09
C LEU A 265 3.93 11.31 -0.23
N TYR A 266 2.86 11.80 -0.87
CA TYR A 266 1.63 12.21 -0.16
C TYR A 266 0.83 11.01 0.38
N PHE A 267 1.14 9.79 -0.05
CA PHE A 267 0.46 8.58 0.42
C PHE A 267 1.18 7.87 1.58
N ILE A 268 2.24 8.49 2.13
CA ILE A 268 2.84 8.03 3.39
C ILE A 268 2.35 8.93 4.51
N TYR A 269 1.49 8.38 5.35
CA TYR A 269 0.84 9.13 6.41
C TYR A 269 1.83 9.44 7.54
N PRO A 270 1.53 10.41 8.43
CA PRO A 270 2.49 10.89 9.44
C PRO A 270 3.04 9.81 10.37
N ASP A 271 2.25 8.76 10.63
CA ASP A 271 2.61 7.60 11.46
C ASP A 271 3.43 6.52 10.73
N GLY A 272 3.69 6.72 9.43
CA GLY A 272 4.43 5.81 8.57
C GLY A 272 3.58 4.81 7.81
N SER A 273 2.26 4.76 8.04
CA SER A 273 1.38 3.91 7.24
C SER A 273 1.43 4.31 5.76
N LEU A 274 1.39 3.31 4.87
CA LEU A 274 1.28 3.50 3.43
C LEU A 274 -0.19 3.39 3.05
N ASP A 275 -0.78 4.49 2.62
CA ASP A 275 -2.14 4.47 2.11
C ASP A 275 -2.18 3.77 0.75
N ASN A 276 -2.57 2.50 0.75
CA ASN A 276 -2.87 1.72 -0.44
C ASN A 276 -4.35 1.27 -0.43
N SER A 277 -5.21 2.12 0.15
CA SER A 277 -6.64 1.87 0.31
C SER A 277 -7.42 1.90 -1.01
N TRP A 278 -6.85 2.49 -2.07
CA TRP A 278 -7.45 2.61 -3.40
C TRP A 278 -6.51 2.03 -4.47
N GLY A 279 -6.97 2.02 -5.71
CA GLY A 279 -6.22 1.41 -6.82
C GLY A 279 -6.57 -0.06 -6.98
N ILE A 280 -6.05 -0.67 -8.03
CA ILE A 280 -6.59 -1.96 -8.47
C ILE A 280 -6.12 -3.16 -7.62
N ARG A 281 -4.98 -3.08 -6.93
CA ARG A 281 -4.49 -4.12 -5.99
C ARG A 281 -4.81 -3.74 -4.54
N SER A 282 -5.71 -2.79 -4.30
CA SER A 282 -6.18 -2.51 -2.93
C SER A 282 -6.88 -3.73 -2.31
N ASN A 283 -7.19 -4.78 -3.07
CA ASN A 283 -7.62 -6.06 -2.51
C ASN A 283 -6.52 -6.87 -1.80
N LYS A 284 -5.24 -6.46 -1.89
CA LYS A 284 -4.08 -7.05 -1.19
C LYS A 284 -3.34 -6.03 -0.33
N TRP A 285 -3.95 -4.88 -0.07
CA TRP A 285 -3.27 -3.85 0.71
C TRP A 285 -3.19 -4.22 2.18
N THR A 286 -2.09 -3.77 2.77
CA THR A 286 -1.82 -3.77 4.21
C THR A 286 -1.55 -2.32 4.57
N THR A 287 -1.76 -1.93 5.83
CA THR A 287 -1.53 -0.53 6.24
C THR A 287 -0.05 -0.11 6.18
N TYR A 288 0.87 -1.03 5.87
CA TYR A 288 2.29 -0.76 5.64
C TYR A 288 2.72 -0.88 4.16
N GLY A 289 1.85 -1.37 3.26
CA GLY A 289 2.26 -1.80 1.92
C GLY A 289 1.23 -2.68 1.21
N GLY A 290 1.69 -3.55 0.32
CA GLY A 290 0.97 -4.73 -0.13
C GLY A 290 1.49 -5.99 0.57
N ALA A 291 0.61 -6.99 0.69
CA ALA A 291 0.94 -8.28 1.31
C ALA A 291 1.90 -9.14 0.47
N THR A 292 1.85 -8.99 -0.86
CA THR A 292 2.62 -9.81 -1.82
C THR A 292 3.59 -9.00 -2.69
N SER A 293 3.85 -7.75 -2.30
CA SER A 293 4.84 -6.85 -2.89
C SER A 293 6.05 -6.72 -1.97
N ASP A 294 7.16 -6.20 -2.50
CA ASP A 294 8.33 -5.85 -1.68
C ASP A 294 8.00 -4.63 -0.80
N GLY A 295 8.98 -3.92 -0.23
CA GLY A 295 8.77 -2.69 0.54
C GLY A 295 9.06 -1.42 -0.26
N CYS A 296 8.78 -0.26 0.33
CA CYS A 296 9.13 1.03 -0.27
C CYS A 296 10.57 1.48 0.08
N GLN A 297 11.26 0.80 1.01
CA GLN A 297 12.56 1.24 1.52
C GLN A 297 13.64 1.23 0.44
N VAL A 298 13.64 0.24 -0.45
CA VAL A 298 14.56 0.19 -1.60
C VAL A 298 14.40 1.42 -2.52
N LEU A 299 13.15 1.83 -2.81
CA LEU A 299 12.86 2.99 -3.65
C LEU A 299 13.44 4.24 -3.01
N PHE A 300 13.16 4.43 -1.72
CA PHE A 300 13.63 5.62 -1.03
C PHE A 300 15.15 5.63 -0.84
N SER A 301 15.80 4.49 -0.59
CA SER A 301 17.26 4.41 -0.54
C SER A 301 17.91 4.81 -1.87
N LEU A 302 17.34 4.43 -3.02
CA LEU A 302 17.85 4.82 -4.36
C LEU A 302 17.88 6.33 -4.59
N TYR A 303 17.00 7.08 -3.93
CA TYR A 303 16.82 8.52 -4.14
C TYR A 303 17.13 9.37 -2.90
N ALA A 304 17.50 8.77 -1.76
CA ALA A 304 17.69 9.48 -0.49
C ALA A 304 18.80 10.55 -0.51
N ASP A 305 19.74 10.47 -1.46
CA ASP A 305 20.74 11.51 -1.69
C ASP A 305 20.21 12.74 -2.44
N GLU A 306 19.10 12.59 -3.13
CA GLU A 306 18.48 13.65 -3.92
C GLU A 306 17.47 14.46 -3.11
N ASP A 307 16.80 13.83 -2.13
CA ASP A 307 15.86 14.48 -1.24
C ASP A 307 15.82 13.81 0.14
N SER A 308 16.11 14.58 1.19
CA SER A 308 16.11 14.13 2.58
C SER A 308 14.77 13.61 3.09
N ARG A 309 13.65 13.95 2.44
CA ARG A 309 12.32 13.44 2.78
C ARG A 309 12.17 11.95 2.49
N TYR A 310 12.89 11.42 1.52
CA TYR A 310 12.85 9.98 1.21
C TYR A 310 13.45 9.15 2.35
N GLY A 311 14.51 9.63 3.00
CA GLY A 311 15.03 8.99 4.22
C GLY A 311 13.98 8.93 5.34
N ALA A 312 13.21 10.03 5.52
CA ALA A 312 12.14 10.10 6.52
C ALA A 312 10.98 9.15 6.18
N ALA A 313 10.57 9.11 4.91
CA ALA A 313 9.52 8.22 4.41
C ALA A 313 9.88 6.75 4.64
N SER A 314 11.11 6.39 4.28
CA SER A 314 11.65 5.04 4.44
C SER A 314 11.66 4.58 5.90
N LEU A 315 12.16 5.44 6.80
CA LEU A 315 12.24 5.15 8.23
C LEU A 315 10.85 5.03 8.87
N LYS A 316 9.97 6.00 8.62
CA LYS A 316 8.62 5.99 9.20
C LYS A 316 7.84 4.74 8.75
N ASN A 317 7.90 4.40 7.46
CA ASN A 317 7.25 3.17 7.00
C ASN A 317 7.89 1.90 7.57
N LEU A 318 9.21 1.87 7.76
CA LEU A 318 9.86 0.76 8.45
C LEU A 318 9.41 0.64 9.91
N GLU A 319 9.31 1.76 10.63
CA GLU A 319 8.80 1.80 12.01
C GLU A 319 7.35 1.32 12.08
N TYR A 320 6.52 1.69 11.10
CA TYR A 320 5.15 1.21 11.01
C TYR A 320 5.10 -0.29 10.68
N LEU A 321 5.91 -0.77 9.74
CA LEU A 321 6.04 -2.20 9.41
C LEU A 321 6.40 -3.03 10.64
N ARG A 322 7.34 -2.56 11.47
CA ARG A 322 7.75 -3.27 12.70
C ARG A 322 6.60 -3.52 13.67
N LYS A 323 5.57 -2.67 13.69
CA LYS A 323 4.36 -2.86 14.52
C LYS A 323 3.50 -4.04 14.05
N ASN A 324 3.74 -4.53 12.83
CA ASN A 324 3.02 -5.63 12.19
C ASN A 324 3.85 -6.93 12.18
N ILE A 325 5.03 -6.94 12.80
CA ILE A 325 5.77 -8.17 13.08
C ILE A 325 5.12 -8.83 14.30
N LEU A 326 4.58 -10.03 14.11
CA LEU A 326 3.86 -10.80 15.13
C LEU A 326 4.82 -11.37 16.17
N PRO A 327 4.32 -11.88 17.33
CA PRO A 327 5.16 -12.52 18.34
C PRO A 327 6.00 -13.70 17.82
N ASN A 328 5.52 -14.43 16.81
CA ASN A 328 6.28 -15.50 16.14
C ASN A 328 7.33 -14.98 15.13
N GLY A 329 7.41 -13.66 14.92
CA GLY A 329 8.35 -13.00 14.03
C GLY A 329 7.91 -12.89 12.57
N LEU A 330 6.84 -13.57 12.15
CA LEU A 330 6.27 -13.37 10.82
C LEU A 330 5.58 -12.01 10.72
N ILE A 331 5.52 -11.44 9.51
CA ILE A 331 4.81 -10.18 9.25
C ILE A 331 3.33 -10.49 9.00
N GLY A 332 2.45 -10.01 9.87
CA GLY A 332 1.00 -10.12 9.73
C GLY A 332 0.45 -9.18 8.66
N TYR A 333 -0.76 -9.45 8.16
CA TYR A 333 -1.40 -8.65 7.10
C TYR A 333 -1.85 -7.25 7.52
N GLY A 334 -1.65 -6.87 8.78
CA GLY A 334 -1.99 -5.57 9.35
C GLY A 334 -2.07 -5.60 10.88
N PRO A 335 -2.42 -4.47 11.50
CA PRO A 335 -2.17 -4.24 12.92
C PRO A 335 -3.08 -5.03 13.85
N GLN A 336 -4.21 -5.55 13.35
CA GLN A 336 -5.14 -6.38 14.12
C GLN A 336 -5.14 -7.83 13.65
N HIS A 337 -4.06 -8.29 13.02
CA HIS A 337 -3.97 -9.65 12.49
C HIS A 337 -4.33 -10.72 13.54
N GLU A 338 -3.76 -10.67 14.74
CA GLU A 338 -4.07 -11.63 15.83
C GLU A 338 -5.51 -11.51 16.37
N GLU A 339 -6.21 -10.42 16.07
CA GLU A 339 -7.61 -10.22 16.49
C GLU A 339 -8.62 -10.74 15.46
N VAL A 340 -8.24 -10.82 14.19
CA VAL A 340 -9.15 -11.16 13.08
C VAL A 340 -8.79 -12.46 12.36
N MET A 341 -7.59 -13.00 12.59
CA MET A 341 -7.12 -14.26 12.04
C MET A 341 -6.74 -15.20 13.19
N ASP A 342 -7.04 -16.49 13.04
CA ASP A 342 -6.76 -17.56 14.01
C ASP A 342 -5.55 -18.43 13.61
N HIS A 343 -4.91 -18.11 12.50
CA HIS A 343 -3.78 -18.83 11.93
C HIS A 343 -2.61 -17.87 11.68
N PRO A 344 -1.36 -18.38 11.59
CA PRO A 344 -0.23 -17.54 11.19
C PRO A 344 -0.44 -16.96 9.78
N PRO A 345 0.18 -15.81 9.45
CA PRO A 345 0.17 -15.30 8.09
C PRO A 345 0.98 -16.22 7.17
N CYS A 346 0.72 -16.14 5.87
CA CYS A 346 1.62 -16.72 4.88
C CYS A 346 3.03 -16.12 5.04
N ILE A 347 4.07 -16.87 4.72
CA ILE A 347 5.46 -16.40 4.78
C ILE A 347 5.76 -15.26 3.77
N TYR A 348 4.83 -15.00 2.85
CA TYR A 348 4.97 -14.05 1.75
C TYR A 348 5.42 -12.65 2.16
N PRO A 349 4.69 -11.94 3.05
CA PRO A 349 5.10 -10.60 3.45
C PRO A 349 6.48 -10.60 4.11
N THR A 350 6.82 -11.66 4.86
CA THR A 350 8.11 -11.77 5.55
C THR A 350 9.28 -11.78 4.56
N PHE A 351 9.28 -12.66 3.55
CA PHE A 351 10.43 -12.74 2.63
C PHE A 351 10.49 -11.54 1.67
N THR A 352 9.36 -11.00 1.21
CA THR A 352 9.36 -9.84 0.30
C THR A 352 9.86 -8.58 0.99
N LYS A 353 9.48 -8.35 2.25
CA LYS A 353 10.04 -7.22 3.03
C LYS A 353 11.49 -7.46 3.44
N ALA A 354 11.89 -8.70 3.75
CA ALA A 354 13.30 -9.01 4.00
C ALA A 354 14.18 -8.74 2.77
N LYS A 355 13.74 -9.17 1.57
CA LYS A 355 14.38 -8.82 0.28
C LYS A 355 14.54 -7.32 0.14
N ASN A 356 13.47 -6.58 0.41
CA ASN A 356 13.48 -5.14 0.30
C ASN A 356 14.52 -4.47 1.20
N LEU A 357 14.58 -4.89 2.47
CA LEU A 357 15.51 -4.36 3.45
C LEU A 357 16.96 -4.72 3.14
N ALA A 358 17.21 -5.91 2.58
CA ALA A 358 18.53 -6.28 2.07
C ALA A 358 18.99 -5.35 0.94
N MET A 359 18.10 -5.04 -0.01
CA MET A 359 18.40 -4.08 -1.07
C MET A 359 18.60 -2.66 -0.51
N ALA A 360 17.72 -2.21 0.37
CA ALA A 360 17.81 -0.88 0.98
C ALA A 360 19.09 -0.71 1.82
N TYR A 361 19.52 -1.75 2.53
CA TYR A 361 20.77 -1.80 3.29
C TYR A 361 22.00 -1.64 2.39
N GLU A 362 22.05 -2.37 1.27
CA GLU A 362 23.18 -2.31 0.33
C GLU A 362 23.24 -0.98 -0.41
N LEU A 363 22.08 -0.40 -0.76
CA LEU A 363 21.98 0.86 -1.48
C LEU A 363 22.16 2.09 -0.59
N GLU A 364 22.12 1.96 0.74
CA GLU A 364 22.37 3.07 1.64
C GLU A 364 23.86 3.48 1.61
N THR A 365 24.09 4.68 1.10
CA THR A 365 25.40 5.29 0.83
C THR A 365 25.97 6.07 2.01
N LYS A 366 25.15 6.44 3.00
CA LYS A 366 25.54 7.30 4.12
C LYS A 366 25.38 6.58 5.46
N GLN A 367 26.35 6.78 6.34
CA GLN A 367 26.27 6.28 7.71
C GLN A 367 25.18 7.00 8.51
N ASN A 368 25.00 8.30 8.28
CA ASN A 368 23.98 9.12 8.95
C ASN A 368 23.32 10.04 7.92
N ARG A 369 22.00 10.24 8.06
CA ARG A 369 21.21 11.17 7.25
C ARG A 369 20.47 12.16 8.14
N LEU A 370 20.39 13.40 7.68
CA LEU A 370 19.43 14.36 8.18
C LEU A 370 18.08 14.09 7.52
N LEU A 371 17.04 13.97 8.33
CA LEU A 371 15.69 13.68 7.85
C LEU A 371 14.85 14.96 7.82
N ALA A 372 14.16 15.20 6.71
CA ALA A 372 13.20 16.30 6.58
C ALA A 372 11.76 15.80 6.73
N LYS A 373 10.86 16.68 7.18
CA LYS A 373 9.44 16.37 7.33
C LYS A 373 8.81 15.96 6.01
N LEU A 374 7.90 14.98 6.08
CA LEU A 374 7.07 14.59 4.96
C LEU A 374 6.05 15.70 4.64
N PRO A 375 5.60 15.82 3.38
CA PRO A 375 4.51 16.73 3.02
C PRO A 375 3.22 16.48 3.82
N THR A 376 3.01 15.24 4.28
CA THR A 376 1.84 14.82 5.08
C THR A 376 1.92 15.24 6.55
N GLU A 377 3.10 15.63 7.03
CA GLU A 377 3.31 16.19 8.36
C GLU A 377 2.96 17.69 8.42
N GLU A 378 2.89 18.35 7.25
CA GLU A 378 2.35 19.70 7.12
C GLU A 378 0.83 19.64 6.94
N SER A 379 0.10 20.57 7.58
CA SER A 379 -1.36 20.65 7.51
C SER A 379 -1.83 21.80 6.60
N GLY A 380 -3.11 21.79 6.24
CA GLY A 380 -3.76 22.91 5.57
C GLY A 380 -3.82 22.79 4.06
N TRP A 381 -3.85 21.57 3.51
CA TRP A 381 -3.79 21.34 2.07
C TRP A 381 -4.82 20.31 1.58
N VAL A 382 -5.17 20.43 0.31
CA VAL A 382 -5.91 19.43 -0.48
C VAL A 382 -5.20 19.22 -1.81
N LYS A 383 -5.16 17.97 -2.27
CA LYS A 383 -4.63 17.56 -3.56
C LYS A 383 -5.64 16.70 -4.27
N TYR A 384 -5.90 17.04 -5.53
CA TYR A 384 -6.80 16.29 -6.37
C TYR A 384 -6.04 15.78 -7.59
N PHE A 385 -5.79 14.47 -7.62
CA PHE A 385 -5.12 13.76 -8.70
C PHE A 385 -6.18 13.37 -9.72
N LYS A 386 -6.38 14.22 -10.74
CA LYS A 386 -7.51 14.11 -11.66
C LYS A 386 -7.46 12.88 -12.56
N THR A 387 -6.26 12.43 -12.92
CA THR A 387 -6.04 11.27 -13.80
C THR A 387 -6.54 9.96 -13.22
N VAL A 388 -6.47 9.83 -11.90
CA VAL A 388 -6.91 8.67 -11.12
C VAL A 388 -8.15 8.97 -10.29
N ASP A 389 -8.68 10.18 -10.37
CA ASP A 389 -9.85 10.66 -9.63
C ASP A 389 -9.77 10.37 -8.12
N VAL A 390 -8.64 10.78 -7.50
CA VAL A 390 -8.38 10.61 -6.06
C VAL A 390 -8.08 11.96 -5.43
N ALA A 391 -8.79 12.28 -4.35
CA ALA A 391 -8.52 13.45 -3.53
C ALA A 391 -7.84 13.04 -2.23
N GLN A 392 -6.75 13.71 -1.88
CA GLN A 392 -6.17 13.69 -0.55
C GLN A 392 -6.27 15.05 0.11
N LEU A 393 -6.46 15.06 1.43
CA LEU A 393 -6.44 16.30 2.20
C LEU A 393 -5.86 16.09 3.59
N ARG A 394 -5.37 17.18 4.17
CA ARG A 394 -4.80 17.20 5.51
C ARG A 394 -5.25 18.47 6.25
N THR A 395 -6.06 18.27 7.29
CA THR A 395 -6.38 19.31 8.28
C THR A 395 -5.36 19.28 9.41
N GLN A 396 -5.54 19.99 10.53
CA GLN A 396 -4.65 19.81 11.68
C GLN A 396 -4.74 18.38 12.26
N ASN A 397 -5.94 17.81 12.36
CA ASN A 397 -6.14 16.52 13.04
C ASN A 397 -6.54 15.37 12.11
N PHE A 398 -7.07 15.65 10.92
CA PHE A 398 -7.47 14.62 9.96
C PHE A 398 -6.51 14.57 8.77
N MET A 399 -6.34 13.37 8.24
CA MET A 399 -5.88 13.14 6.88
C MET A 399 -6.87 12.19 6.22
N ALA A 400 -7.29 12.46 4.98
CA ALA A 400 -8.27 11.64 4.31
C ALA A 400 -7.91 11.39 2.84
N THR A 401 -8.26 10.20 2.36
CA THR A 401 -8.25 9.82 0.95
C THR A 401 -9.67 9.52 0.52
N ILE A 402 -10.12 10.20 -0.53
CA ILE A 402 -11.42 10.02 -1.18
C ILE A 402 -11.17 9.53 -2.59
N THR A 403 -11.80 8.42 -2.98
CA THR A 403 -11.56 7.77 -4.28
C THR A 403 -12.83 7.68 -5.11
N SER A 404 -12.71 8.17 -6.34
CA SER A 404 -13.64 7.97 -7.45
C SER A 404 -12.94 7.27 -8.63
N TYR A 405 -11.85 6.54 -8.36
CA TYR A 405 -11.01 5.95 -9.40
C TYR A 405 -11.76 5.03 -10.37
N GLY A 406 -12.12 5.56 -11.55
CA GLY A 406 -13.08 4.99 -12.48
C GLY A 406 -12.60 3.86 -13.40
N TYR A 407 -11.51 3.18 -13.05
CA TYR A 407 -11.02 2.04 -13.84
C TYR A 407 -12.09 0.94 -14.04
N LYS A 408 -12.23 0.42 -15.28
CA LYS A 408 -13.16 -0.66 -15.59
C LYS A 408 -12.47 -1.75 -16.41
N ASP A 409 -12.65 -2.99 -15.97
CA ASP A 409 -12.28 -4.18 -16.75
C ASP A 409 -13.49 -4.61 -17.58
N TYR A 410 -13.73 -3.94 -18.71
CA TYR A 410 -14.90 -4.18 -19.55
C TYR A 410 -15.06 -5.62 -20.02
N LYS A 411 -13.94 -6.36 -20.17
CA LYS A 411 -13.97 -7.74 -20.67
C LYS A 411 -14.39 -8.73 -19.59
N ALA A 412 -13.82 -8.61 -18.39
CA ALA A 412 -14.11 -9.56 -17.31
C ALA A 412 -15.29 -9.11 -16.43
N GLY A 413 -15.62 -7.82 -16.41
CA GLY A 413 -16.73 -7.26 -15.62
C GLY A 413 -16.65 -7.70 -14.16
N ALA A 414 -17.79 -8.12 -13.60
CA ALA A 414 -17.91 -8.61 -12.23
C ALA A 414 -17.05 -9.85 -11.90
N LYS A 415 -16.51 -10.57 -12.89
CA LYS A 415 -15.58 -11.69 -12.64
C LYS A 415 -14.16 -11.20 -12.33
N SER A 416 -13.85 -9.95 -12.64
CA SER A 416 -12.53 -9.37 -12.37
C SER A 416 -12.41 -9.02 -10.89
N LYS A 417 -11.38 -9.57 -10.24
CA LYS A 417 -11.05 -9.23 -8.84
C LYS A 417 -10.78 -7.75 -8.59
N TYR A 418 -10.50 -6.99 -9.66
CA TYR A 418 -10.23 -5.55 -9.59
C TYR A 418 -11.50 -4.71 -9.47
N MET A 419 -12.68 -5.28 -9.72
CA MET A 419 -13.96 -4.57 -9.76
C MET A 419 -14.68 -4.51 -8.41
N TYR A 420 -14.01 -4.92 -7.34
CA TYR A 420 -14.52 -4.88 -5.95
C TYR A 420 -13.66 -3.96 -5.06
N ARG A 421 -12.91 -3.04 -5.66
CA ARG A 421 -12.12 -2.02 -4.95
C ARG A 421 -13.03 -0.84 -4.54
N PRO A 422 -12.67 -0.06 -3.51
CA PRO A 422 -13.43 1.14 -3.14
C PRO A 422 -13.41 2.19 -4.25
N VAL A 423 -14.59 2.79 -4.50
CA VAL A 423 -14.84 3.82 -5.52
C VAL A 423 -16.12 4.60 -5.17
N GLY A 424 -16.65 5.41 -6.11
CA GLY A 424 -17.93 6.10 -5.97
C GLY A 424 -17.89 7.24 -4.98
N GLY A 425 -16.72 7.88 -4.85
CA GLY A 425 -16.52 9.01 -3.96
C GLY A 425 -16.46 8.65 -2.49
N THR A 426 -16.17 7.41 -2.13
CA THR A 426 -16.04 7.03 -0.72
C THR A 426 -14.74 7.55 -0.11
N ILE A 427 -14.74 7.79 1.20
CA ILE A 427 -13.51 7.97 1.98
C ILE A 427 -12.91 6.57 2.19
N SER A 428 -11.87 6.23 1.42
CA SER A 428 -11.18 4.93 1.54
C SER A 428 -10.24 4.87 2.74
N ALA A 429 -9.75 6.02 3.21
CA ALA A 429 -8.97 6.14 4.43
C ALA A 429 -9.29 7.44 5.15
N LEU A 430 -9.56 7.36 6.46
CA LEU A 430 -9.65 8.50 7.36
C LEU A 430 -8.71 8.28 8.54
N TRP A 431 -7.62 9.03 8.57
CA TRP A 431 -6.63 8.99 9.64
C TRP A 431 -6.78 10.19 10.58
N VAL A 432 -6.58 9.92 11.86
CA VAL A 432 -6.63 10.91 12.94
C VAL A 432 -5.30 10.98 13.67
N LYS A 433 -4.82 12.21 13.87
CA LYS A 433 -3.60 12.50 14.62
C LYS A 433 -3.60 11.84 16.00
N ASP A 434 -2.48 11.18 16.30
CA ASP A 434 -2.23 10.44 17.55
C ASP A 434 -3.17 9.24 17.81
N HIS A 435 -4.02 8.88 16.85
CA HIS A 435 -4.93 7.72 16.93
C HIS A 435 -4.65 6.67 15.84
N GLY A 436 -4.41 7.09 14.59
CA GLY A 436 -4.33 6.19 13.45
C GLY A 436 -5.60 6.22 12.60
N TYR A 437 -5.91 5.13 11.90
CA TYR A 437 -7.11 5.01 11.07
C TYR A 437 -8.38 4.99 11.93
N LEU A 438 -9.27 5.96 11.73
CA LEU A 438 -10.64 5.96 12.23
C LEU A 438 -11.55 5.16 11.29
N THR A 439 -11.33 5.28 9.97
CA THR A 439 -11.93 4.41 8.94
C THR A 439 -10.86 3.96 7.95
N ALA A 440 -11.00 2.75 7.42
CA ALA A 440 -10.13 2.21 6.38
C ALA A 440 -10.92 1.22 5.51
N SER A 441 -10.69 1.24 4.20
CA SER A 441 -11.43 0.43 3.26
C SER A 441 -10.98 -1.02 3.21
N SER A 442 -11.92 -1.89 2.87
CA SER A 442 -11.65 -3.22 2.33
C SER A 442 -12.41 -3.38 1.01
N VAL A 443 -12.32 -4.56 0.40
CA VAL A 443 -13.08 -4.85 -0.82
C VAL A 443 -14.60 -4.72 -0.59
N THR A 444 -15.34 -4.35 -1.64
CA THR A 444 -16.80 -4.23 -1.62
C THR A 444 -17.47 -5.57 -1.30
N GLU A 445 -16.99 -6.64 -1.95
CA GLU A 445 -17.35 -8.03 -1.65
C GLU A 445 -16.06 -8.87 -1.65
N TYR A 446 -15.87 -9.70 -0.63
CA TYR A 446 -14.67 -10.52 -0.51
C TYR A 446 -14.78 -11.80 -1.33
N SER A 447 -13.71 -12.12 -2.05
CA SER A 447 -13.55 -13.38 -2.77
C SER A 447 -12.07 -13.78 -2.77
N ARG A 448 -11.79 -15.05 -3.11
CA ARG A 448 -10.43 -15.63 -3.17
C ARG A 448 -10.05 -15.96 -4.61
N PRO A 449 -9.80 -14.96 -5.48
CA PRO A 449 -9.47 -15.21 -6.89
C PRO A 449 -8.11 -15.89 -7.07
N GLU A 450 -7.21 -15.79 -6.09
CA GLU A 450 -5.90 -16.45 -6.03
C GLU A 450 -5.80 -17.12 -4.64
N PRO A 451 -6.31 -18.35 -4.46
CA PRO A 451 -6.54 -18.94 -3.13
C PRO A 451 -5.33 -18.90 -2.19
N MET A 452 -4.11 -19.02 -2.72
CA MET A 452 -2.85 -18.92 -1.97
C MET A 452 -2.59 -17.51 -1.40
N SER A 453 -2.97 -16.45 -2.12
CA SER A 453 -2.73 -15.06 -1.72
C SER A 453 -3.85 -14.44 -0.89
N PHE A 454 -5.01 -15.09 -0.82
CA PHE A 454 -6.21 -14.56 -0.18
C PHE A 454 -6.65 -15.50 0.94
N PRO A 455 -6.55 -15.08 2.23
CA PRO A 455 -6.94 -15.90 3.36
C PRO A 455 -8.42 -16.30 3.32
N GLU A 456 -8.77 -17.34 4.07
CA GLU A 456 -10.17 -17.67 4.33
C GLU A 456 -10.80 -16.63 5.25
N ALA A 457 -11.94 -16.09 4.82
CA ALA A 457 -12.65 -15.04 5.54
C ALA A 457 -14.15 -15.13 5.20
N ALA A 458 -14.78 -16.21 5.65
CA ALA A 458 -16.18 -16.47 5.36
C ALA A 458 -17.09 -15.45 6.06
N GLY A 459 -18.07 -14.92 5.33
CA GLY A 459 -19.10 -14.03 5.88
C GLY A 459 -18.62 -12.62 6.24
N VAL A 460 -17.41 -12.21 5.82
CA VAL A 460 -16.94 -10.84 6.05
C VAL A 460 -17.74 -9.81 5.27
N ARG A 461 -17.87 -8.61 5.85
CA ARG A 461 -18.50 -7.43 5.24
C ARG A 461 -17.48 -6.34 4.99
N SER A 462 -17.79 -5.50 4.01
CA SER A 462 -16.92 -4.38 3.65
C SER A 462 -16.74 -3.41 4.81
N LEU A 463 -15.48 -3.03 5.05
CA LEU A 463 -15.08 -1.98 6.00
C LEU A 463 -15.19 -0.58 5.38
N THR A 464 -15.48 -0.51 4.08
CA THR A 464 -15.54 0.75 3.34
C THR A 464 -16.83 1.49 3.67
N PRO A 465 -16.75 2.78 4.09
CA PRO A 465 -17.92 3.64 4.24
C PRO A 465 -18.74 3.71 2.94
N ARG A 466 -20.06 3.60 3.02
CA ARG A 466 -20.89 3.46 1.81
C ARG A 466 -22.35 3.82 2.00
N ILE A 467 -23.00 4.03 0.87
CA ILE A 467 -24.45 4.04 0.72
C ILE A 467 -24.84 2.71 0.06
N GLU A 468 -25.82 2.03 0.60
CA GLU A 468 -26.31 0.76 0.04
C GLU A 468 -27.83 0.59 0.18
N PHE A 469 -28.38 -0.28 -0.66
CA PHE A 469 -29.64 -0.95 -0.38
C PHE A 469 -29.66 -2.34 -1.04
N THR A 470 -30.61 -3.17 -0.59
CA THR A 470 -30.87 -4.48 -1.19
C THR A 470 -32.37 -4.65 -1.39
N ASP A 471 -32.76 -5.13 -2.56
CA ASP A 471 -34.14 -5.48 -2.89
C ASP A 471 -34.20 -6.80 -3.69
N SER A 472 -35.32 -7.06 -4.39
CA SER A 472 -35.48 -8.26 -5.22
C SER A 472 -34.61 -8.27 -6.48
N LEU A 473 -34.05 -7.14 -6.90
CA LEU A 473 -33.17 -7.03 -8.07
C LEU A 473 -31.70 -7.27 -7.71
N GLY A 474 -31.30 -6.94 -6.49
CA GLY A 474 -29.96 -7.25 -6.00
C GLY A 474 -29.44 -6.32 -4.92
N TYR A 475 -28.10 -6.26 -4.82
CA TYR A 475 -27.37 -5.38 -3.92
C TYR A 475 -26.79 -4.21 -4.71
N PHE A 476 -27.12 -2.99 -4.28
CA PHE A 476 -26.73 -1.76 -4.95
C PHE A 476 -25.98 -0.85 -3.99
N THR A 477 -24.86 -0.29 -4.44
CA THR A 477 -24.01 0.57 -3.62
C THR A 477 -23.25 1.57 -4.47
N ASN A 478 -22.83 2.69 -3.87
CA ASN A 478 -21.91 3.63 -4.52
C ASN A 478 -20.54 2.97 -4.77
N LEU A 479 -20.19 1.89 -4.06
CA LEU A 479 -18.93 1.18 -4.28
C LEU A 479 -18.85 0.40 -5.60
N PHE A 480 -19.92 0.39 -6.40
CA PHE A 480 -19.90 -0.08 -7.80
C PHE A 480 -20.11 1.07 -8.81
N GLU A 481 -20.08 2.32 -8.35
CA GLU A 481 -20.17 3.51 -9.19
C GLU A 481 -18.80 3.95 -9.68
N PHE A 482 -18.41 3.42 -10.84
CA PHE A 482 -17.13 3.70 -11.51
C PHE A 482 -17.18 4.94 -12.42
N ASP A 483 -18.32 5.60 -12.56
CA ASP A 483 -18.53 6.81 -13.37
C ASP A 483 -18.92 8.04 -12.52
N SER A 484 -18.66 7.99 -11.21
CA SER A 484 -18.93 9.12 -10.32
C SER A 484 -18.14 10.36 -10.76
N ARG A 485 -18.70 11.55 -10.54
CA ARG A 485 -18.01 12.82 -10.78
C ARG A 485 -17.62 13.43 -9.44
N MET A 486 -16.33 13.60 -9.20
CA MET A 486 -15.78 14.21 -7.99
C MET A 486 -15.16 15.58 -8.26
N GLU A 487 -15.31 16.48 -7.29
CA GLU A 487 -14.57 17.73 -7.21
C GLU A 487 -14.00 17.88 -5.80
N ALA A 488 -12.78 18.42 -5.70
CA ALA A 488 -12.16 18.71 -4.43
C ALA A 488 -11.57 20.14 -4.44
N LYS A 489 -11.85 20.90 -3.39
CA LYS A 489 -11.40 22.28 -3.26
C LYS A 489 -11.15 22.68 -1.80
N GLN A 490 -10.35 23.72 -1.64
CA GLN A 490 -10.21 24.42 -0.37
C GLN A 490 -11.19 25.60 -0.36
N SER A 491 -12.18 25.55 0.54
CA SER A 491 -13.27 26.54 0.65
C SER A 491 -13.00 27.61 1.74
N GLY A 492 -11.75 27.73 2.20
CA GLY A 492 -11.28 28.67 3.23
C GLY A 492 -9.90 28.28 3.77
N SER A 493 -9.35 29.00 4.74
CA SER A 493 -8.01 28.70 5.28
C SER A 493 -7.89 27.28 5.84
N ASN A 494 -8.88 26.83 6.63
CA ASN A 494 -8.90 25.50 7.27
C ASN A 494 -10.19 24.70 6.95
N ARG A 495 -10.75 24.88 5.74
CA ARG A 495 -11.96 24.17 5.32
C ARG A 495 -11.76 23.54 3.96
N PHE A 496 -11.94 22.22 3.88
CA PHE A 496 -11.78 21.44 2.65
C PHE A 496 -13.09 20.79 2.30
N GLU A 497 -13.44 20.85 1.03
CA GLU A 497 -14.71 20.37 0.51
C GLU A 497 -14.43 19.38 -0.61
N VAL A 498 -15.07 18.21 -0.52
CA VAL A 498 -15.10 17.23 -1.60
C VAL A 498 -16.55 16.91 -1.90
N SER A 499 -16.95 17.04 -3.16
CA SER A 499 -18.31 16.80 -3.62
C SER A 499 -18.31 15.71 -4.68
N VAL A 500 -19.23 14.76 -4.58
CA VAL A 500 -19.33 13.63 -5.50
C VAL A 500 -20.78 13.42 -5.92
N SER A 501 -20.99 13.06 -7.18
CA SER A 501 -22.30 12.65 -7.70
C SER A 501 -22.22 11.35 -8.50
N GLY A 502 -23.23 10.50 -8.39
CA GLY A 502 -23.31 9.22 -9.10
C GLY A 502 -24.63 8.49 -8.88
N GLU A 503 -24.71 7.25 -9.32
CA GLU A 503 -25.85 6.34 -9.15
C GLU A 503 -25.46 5.15 -8.27
N LEU A 504 -26.40 4.62 -7.48
CA LEU A 504 -26.18 3.33 -6.84
C LEU A 504 -26.30 2.23 -7.90
N LYS A 505 -25.26 1.40 -7.99
CA LYS A 505 -25.11 0.35 -9.01
C LYS A 505 -24.87 -1.02 -8.38
N ASP A 506 -25.22 -2.06 -9.11
CA ASP A 506 -24.86 -3.44 -8.76
C ASP A 506 -23.44 -3.79 -9.23
N LYS A 507 -22.97 -5.00 -8.94
CA LYS A 507 -21.66 -5.51 -9.38
C LYS A 507 -21.46 -5.55 -10.91
N ASN A 508 -22.55 -5.50 -11.67
CA ASN A 508 -22.55 -5.44 -13.14
C ASN A 508 -22.60 -3.99 -13.66
N TRP A 509 -22.55 -3.01 -12.76
CA TRP A 509 -22.57 -1.57 -13.01
C TRP A 509 -23.90 -1.08 -13.56
N LEU A 510 -24.97 -1.82 -13.30
CA LEU A 510 -26.33 -1.47 -13.68
C LEU A 510 -26.94 -0.59 -12.59
N ALA A 511 -27.48 0.57 -13.01
CA ALA A 511 -28.09 1.53 -12.10
C ALA A 511 -29.44 1.03 -11.60
N ALA A 512 -29.76 1.43 -10.37
CA ALA A 512 -30.96 0.98 -9.66
C ALA A 512 -32.10 2.01 -9.64
N GLY A 513 -31.93 3.16 -10.32
CA GLY A 513 -32.90 4.26 -10.27
C GLY A 513 -32.83 5.12 -9.00
N LEU A 514 -31.66 5.16 -8.36
CA LEU A 514 -31.39 5.96 -7.16
C LEU A 514 -30.00 6.63 -7.26
N GLY A 515 -30.03 7.93 -7.54
CA GLY A 515 -28.87 8.80 -7.57
C GLY A 515 -28.44 9.26 -6.17
N TYR A 516 -27.18 9.68 -6.06
CA TYR A 516 -26.66 10.32 -4.86
C TYR A 516 -25.81 11.56 -5.19
N HIS A 517 -25.85 12.53 -4.29
CA HIS A 517 -24.83 13.57 -4.15
C HIS A 517 -24.27 13.50 -2.73
N MET A 518 -22.95 13.29 -2.62
CA MET A 518 -22.23 13.34 -1.34
C MET A 518 -21.40 14.61 -1.27
N LYS A 519 -21.45 15.29 -0.13
CA LYS A 519 -20.57 16.41 0.18
C LYS A 519 -19.88 16.16 1.51
N TYR A 520 -18.56 16.16 1.48
CA TYR A 520 -17.69 16.08 2.64
C TYR A 520 -17.15 17.47 2.95
N LEU A 521 -17.37 17.95 4.17
CA LEU A 521 -16.77 19.17 4.68
C LEU A 521 -15.84 18.82 5.84
N PHE A 522 -14.55 19.05 5.63
CA PHE A 522 -13.51 18.82 6.61
C PHE A 522 -13.11 20.12 7.29
N SER A 523 -12.99 20.05 8.61
CA SER A 523 -12.40 21.06 9.47
C SER A 523 -11.30 20.44 10.33
N ASP A 524 -10.68 21.23 11.20
CA ASP A 524 -9.68 20.71 12.13
C ASP A 524 -10.27 19.72 13.14
N SER A 525 -11.56 19.80 13.48
CA SER A 525 -12.18 18.97 14.54
C SER A 525 -13.32 18.08 14.07
N ALA A 526 -13.79 18.23 12.83
CA ALA A 526 -14.93 17.46 12.33
C ALA A 526 -14.87 17.16 10.83
N VAL A 527 -15.47 16.03 10.46
CA VAL A 527 -15.88 15.66 9.12
C VAL A 527 -17.40 15.64 9.08
N VAL A 528 -18.00 16.57 8.34
CA VAL A 528 -19.45 16.59 8.10
C VAL A 528 -19.73 15.98 6.74
N LYS A 529 -20.60 14.98 6.71
CA LYS A 529 -21.03 14.29 5.48
C LYS A 529 -22.50 14.61 5.25
N THR A 530 -22.81 15.21 4.10
CA THR A 530 -24.17 15.48 3.66
C THR A 530 -24.45 14.64 2.42
N ILE A 531 -25.51 13.83 2.48
CA ILE A 531 -25.87 12.87 1.44
C ILE A 531 -27.28 13.21 0.98
N ARG A 532 -27.39 13.64 -0.28
CA ARG A 532 -28.67 13.85 -0.94
C ARG A 532 -28.96 12.66 -1.85
N LEU A 533 -29.98 11.89 -1.48
CA LEU A 533 -30.54 10.80 -2.27
C LEU A 533 -31.52 11.39 -3.30
N VAL A 534 -31.43 10.96 -4.55
CA VAL A 534 -32.31 11.41 -5.65
C VAL A 534 -33.00 10.19 -6.24
N TYR A 535 -34.31 10.09 -6.00
CA TYR A 535 -35.12 8.95 -6.41
C TYR A 535 -35.61 9.18 -7.84
N HIS A 536 -35.19 8.33 -8.76
CA HIS A 536 -35.60 8.38 -10.16
C HIS A 536 -36.73 7.39 -10.44
N ASP A 537 -36.48 6.12 -10.14
CA ASP A 537 -37.39 5.01 -10.43
C ASP A 537 -37.49 3.98 -9.28
N ALA A 538 -36.69 4.14 -8.22
CA ALA A 538 -36.72 3.29 -7.04
C ALA A 538 -36.81 4.13 -5.76
N TRP A 539 -37.64 3.68 -4.81
CA TRP A 539 -37.76 4.25 -3.45
C TRP A 539 -37.45 3.16 -2.42
N PRO A 540 -36.20 2.67 -2.33
CA PRO A 540 -35.84 1.66 -1.34
C PRO A 540 -35.60 2.30 0.04
N VAL A 541 -35.58 1.47 1.08
CA VAL A 541 -34.94 1.84 2.35
C VAL A 541 -33.43 1.81 2.13
N VAL A 542 -32.78 2.95 2.34
CA VAL A 542 -31.35 3.13 2.09
C VAL A 542 -30.59 3.07 3.41
N LYS A 543 -29.41 2.46 3.41
CA LYS A 543 -28.48 2.46 4.53
C LYS A 543 -27.26 3.28 4.18
N ILE A 544 -26.89 4.20 5.07
CA ILE A 544 -25.60 4.88 5.04
C ILE A 544 -24.78 4.28 6.17
N ILE A 545 -23.65 3.63 5.85
CA ILE A 545 -22.89 2.82 6.79
C ILE A 545 -21.49 3.40 6.95
N GLU A 546 -21.09 3.61 8.20
CA GLU A 546 -19.77 4.08 8.63
C GLU A 546 -19.12 3.03 9.54
N PRO A 547 -18.28 2.14 8.98
CA PRO A 547 -17.49 1.22 9.80
C PRO A 547 -16.35 1.97 10.49
N ILE A 548 -16.41 2.06 11.82
CA ILE A 548 -15.35 2.69 12.63
C ILE A 548 -14.36 1.62 13.07
N ILE A 549 -13.07 1.78 12.78
CA ILE A 549 -12.04 0.79 13.15
C ILE A 549 -12.07 0.55 14.66
N HIS A 550 -12.32 -0.70 15.06
CA HIS A 550 -12.58 -1.06 16.44
C HIS A 550 -11.28 -1.49 17.12
N CYS A 551 -10.57 -0.52 17.69
CA CYS A 551 -9.35 -0.77 18.46
C CYS A 551 -9.65 -1.39 19.83
N LYS A 552 -8.70 -2.15 20.38
CA LYS A 552 -8.79 -2.68 21.76
C LYS A 552 -9.07 -1.57 22.76
N GLY A 553 -10.06 -1.78 23.62
CA GLY A 553 -10.49 -0.81 24.65
C GLY A 553 -11.38 0.34 24.14
N MET A 554 -11.74 0.34 22.85
CA MET A 554 -12.70 1.30 22.32
C MET A 554 -14.14 0.91 22.70
N VAL A 555 -14.87 1.88 23.24
CA VAL A 555 -16.25 1.74 23.73
C VAL A 555 -17.17 2.67 22.96
N PHE A 556 -18.33 2.15 22.57
CA PHE A 556 -19.39 2.90 21.88
C PHE A 556 -20.58 3.06 22.83
N THR A 557 -21.00 4.31 23.07
CA THR A 557 -22.11 4.63 23.97
C THR A 557 -23.15 5.44 23.22
N LYS A 558 -24.37 4.89 23.10
CA LYS A 558 -25.52 5.62 22.57
C LYS A 558 -25.95 6.65 23.61
N ILE A 559 -25.82 7.94 23.29
CA ILE A 559 -26.20 9.04 24.19
C ILE A 559 -27.69 9.36 24.02
N ASP A 560 -28.15 9.38 22.77
CA ASP A 560 -29.55 9.60 22.40
C ASP A 560 -29.85 8.94 21.04
N ALA A 561 -31.01 9.24 20.45
CA ALA A 561 -31.41 8.68 19.15
C ALA A 561 -30.54 9.13 17.97
N TYR A 562 -29.71 10.17 18.15
CA TYR A 562 -28.95 10.84 17.09
C TYR A 562 -27.44 10.80 17.33
N THR A 563 -26.99 10.49 18.56
CA THR A 563 -25.62 10.70 18.99
C THR A 563 -25.00 9.43 19.59
N VAL A 564 -23.80 9.10 19.12
CA VAL A 564 -22.94 8.05 19.67
C VAL A 564 -21.62 8.67 20.10
N LEU A 565 -21.26 8.45 21.36
CA LEU A 565 -19.94 8.76 21.90
C LEU A 565 -19.04 7.54 21.72
N ILE A 566 -17.82 7.75 21.22
CA ILE A 566 -16.81 6.71 21.00
C ILE A 566 -15.58 7.10 21.81
N THR A 567 -15.15 6.25 22.74
CA THR A 567 -14.00 6.55 23.61
C THR A 567 -12.94 5.47 23.51
N VAL A 568 -11.67 5.85 23.38
CA VAL A 568 -10.52 4.92 23.38
C VAL A 568 -9.30 5.60 23.98
N GLY A 569 -8.84 5.10 25.14
CA GLY A 569 -7.76 5.74 25.89
C GLY A 569 -8.05 7.22 26.16
N LYS A 570 -7.18 8.11 25.67
CA LYS A 570 -7.34 9.58 25.79
C LYS A 570 -8.22 10.20 24.71
N HIS A 571 -8.59 9.46 23.67
CA HIS A 571 -9.34 9.98 22.53
C HIS A 571 -10.84 9.84 22.75
N LYS A 572 -11.58 10.87 22.36
CA LYS A 572 -13.04 10.89 22.33
C LYS A 572 -13.51 11.37 20.98
N PHE A 573 -14.41 10.61 20.38
CA PHE A 573 -15.06 10.95 19.12
C PHE A 573 -16.57 10.97 19.31
N ARG A 574 -17.24 11.72 18.46
CA ARG A 574 -18.70 11.77 18.40
C ARG A 574 -19.16 11.51 16.99
N PHE A 575 -20.05 10.55 16.83
CA PHE A 575 -20.92 10.46 15.66
C PHE A 575 -22.25 11.13 16.00
N LYS A 576 -22.73 12.05 15.15
CA LYS A 576 -24.01 12.73 15.36
C LYS A 576 -24.78 12.91 14.06
N LEU A 577 -26.00 12.40 14.00
CA LEU A 577 -26.98 12.75 12.98
C LEU A 577 -27.41 14.22 13.22
N LEU A 578 -27.08 15.09 12.26
CA LEU A 578 -27.35 16.53 12.33
C LEU A 578 -28.74 16.88 11.77
N SER A 579 -29.11 16.27 10.65
CA SER A 579 -30.39 16.50 9.98
C SER A 579 -30.78 15.32 9.08
N GLY A 580 -32.05 15.26 8.70
CA GLY A 580 -32.61 14.22 7.83
C GLY A 580 -33.44 13.19 8.60
N ASN A 581 -34.36 12.54 7.90
CA ASN A 581 -35.21 11.50 8.46
C ASN A 581 -34.51 10.14 8.39
N ALA A 582 -33.62 9.87 9.35
CA ALA A 582 -32.87 8.63 9.44
C ALA A 582 -32.87 8.05 10.86
N VAL A 583 -32.84 6.72 10.97
CA VAL A 583 -32.73 6.01 12.24
C VAL A 583 -31.29 5.56 12.44
N LEU A 584 -30.68 5.96 13.56
CA LEU A 584 -29.31 5.57 13.91
C LEU A 584 -29.27 4.21 14.62
N ASN A 585 -28.70 3.24 13.94
CA ASN A 585 -28.41 1.89 14.39
C ASN A 585 -26.92 1.74 14.71
N MET A 586 -26.60 0.89 15.70
CA MET A 586 -25.23 0.64 16.15
C MET A 586 -24.96 -0.87 16.17
N GLY A 587 -23.83 -1.29 15.62
CA GLY A 587 -23.30 -2.64 15.82
C GLY A 587 -24.08 -3.76 15.12
N LYS A 588 -24.92 -3.43 14.13
CA LYS A 588 -25.65 -4.44 13.36
C LYS A 588 -24.66 -5.33 12.58
N ASP A 589 -24.70 -6.63 12.85
CA ASP A 589 -23.80 -7.63 12.25
C ASP A 589 -22.30 -7.32 12.51
N ALA A 590 -21.98 -6.69 13.65
CA ALA A 590 -20.63 -6.20 13.97
C ALA A 590 -19.54 -7.29 13.89
N GLU A 591 -19.89 -8.53 14.23
CA GLU A 591 -19.03 -9.72 14.13
C GLU A 591 -18.54 -10.01 12.71
N HIS A 592 -19.23 -9.49 11.70
CA HIS A 592 -18.89 -9.66 10.29
C HIS A 592 -18.07 -8.48 9.72
N TYR A 593 -17.93 -7.37 10.45
CA TYR A 593 -17.15 -6.21 10.00
C TYR A 593 -15.67 -6.38 10.33
N TRP A 594 -15.01 -7.26 9.61
CA TRP A 594 -13.56 -7.40 9.60
C TRP A 594 -13.09 -7.80 8.20
N ALA A 595 -11.79 -7.63 7.91
CA ALA A 595 -11.23 -8.05 6.64
C ALA A 595 -9.79 -8.56 6.81
N PRO A 596 -9.37 -9.62 6.09
CA PRO A 596 -8.00 -10.13 6.14
C PRO A 596 -7.00 -9.12 5.54
N TYR A 597 -7.44 -8.32 4.57
CA TYR A 597 -6.72 -7.18 4.03
C TYR A 597 -7.55 -5.92 4.25
N PRO A 598 -7.10 -4.98 5.10
CA PRO A 598 -5.75 -4.84 5.68
C PRO A 598 -5.62 -5.37 7.13
N ALA A 599 -6.23 -6.52 7.46
CA ALA A 599 -6.31 -7.11 8.80
C ALA A 599 -6.79 -6.11 9.87
N LEU A 600 -8.02 -5.63 9.66
CA LEU A 600 -8.72 -4.71 10.56
C LEU A 600 -10.12 -5.25 10.86
N LYS A 601 -10.64 -4.88 12.02
CA LYS A 601 -12.05 -5.02 12.41
C LYS A 601 -12.67 -3.65 12.67
N ALA A 602 -13.96 -3.54 12.45
CA ALA A 602 -14.70 -2.31 12.62
C ALA A 602 -16.03 -2.56 13.35
N PHE A 603 -16.55 -1.50 13.95
CA PHE A 603 -17.88 -1.45 14.52
C PHE A 603 -18.75 -0.55 13.63
N PRO A 604 -19.84 -1.06 13.03
CA PRO A 604 -20.65 -0.30 12.09
C PRO A 604 -21.60 0.66 12.81
N LEU A 605 -21.61 1.91 12.35
CA LEU A 605 -22.68 2.88 12.61
C LEU A 605 -23.52 3.00 11.34
N GLU A 606 -24.83 2.80 11.43
CA GLU A 606 -25.74 2.76 10.28
C GLU A 606 -26.85 3.79 10.45
N LEU A 607 -27.07 4.60 9.42
CA LEU A 607 -28.25 5.46 9.29
C LEU A 607 -29.21 4.80 8.28
N GLU A 608 -30.34 4.32 8.78
CA GLU A 608 -31.43 3.80 7.94
C GLU A 608 -32.36 4.94 7.52
N VAL A 609 -32.44 5.20 6.22
CA VAL A 609 -33.22 6.27 5.61
C VAL A 609 -34.44 5.67 4.91
N LYS A 610 -35.64 5.98 5.40
CA LYS A 610 -36.89 5.52 4.80
C LYS A 610 -37.36 6.51 3.72
N PRO A 611 -37.78 6.02 2.54
CA PRO A 611 -38.33 6.89 1.51
C PRO A 611 -39.61 7.56 2.01
N LEU A 612 -39.72 8.88 1.92
CA LEU A 612 -40.94 9.61 2.19
C LEU A 612 -41.81 9.60 0.92
N THR A 613 -43.12 9.50 1.10
CA THR A 613 -44.08 9.50 0.00
C THR A 613 -44.11 10.87 -0.69
N GLY A 614 -44.14 10.88 -2.02
CA GLY A 614 -44.37 12.09 -2.82
C GLY A 614 -43.16 13.01 -2.99
N ILE A 615 -41.95 12.58 -2.62
CA ILE A 615 -40.72 13.35 -2.83
C ILE A 615 -39.74 12.62 -3.75
N ILE A 616 -38.99 13.42 -4.51
CA ILE A 616 -37.98 12.96 -5.48
C ILE A 616 -36.54 13.08 -4.94
N SER A 617 -36.34 13.71 -3.78
CA SER A 617 -35.03 13.73 -3.13
C SER A 617 -35.13 13.87 -1.62
N GLN A 618 -34.22 13.23 -0.89
CA GLN A 618 -34.03 13.39 0.56
C GLN A 618 -32.59 13.72 0.89
N GLU A 619 -32.38 14.46 1.97
CA GLU A 619 -31.05 14.79 2.45
C GLU A 619 -30.86 14.30 3.90
N VAL A 620 -29.70 13.73 4.16
CA VAL A 620 -29.23 13.33 5.48
C VAL A 620 -27.85 13.92 5.71
N SER A 621 -27.66 14.59 6.85
CA SER A 621 -26.37 15.17 7.23
C SER A 621 -25.94 14.64 8.59
N TYR A 622 -24.69 14.21 8.71
CA TYR A 622 -24.11 13.76 9.97
C TYR A 622 -22.65 14.18 10.11
N GLU A 623 -22.18 14.15 11.35
CA GLU A 623 -20.84 14.58 11.75
C GLU A 623 -20.10 13.43 12.44
N LEU A 624 -18.83 13.27 12.07
CA LEU A 624 -17.80 12.59 12.87
C LEU A 624 -16.83 13.66 13.39
N SER A 625 -16.78 13.86 14.71
CA SER A 625 -15.93 14.89 15.33
C SER A 625 -15.02 14.35 16.44
N ILE A 626 -13.89 15.03 16.64
CA ILE A 626 -12.98 14.87 17.78
C ILE A 626 -13.48 15.80 18.88
N MET A 627 -13.57 15.29 20.12
CA MET A 627 -14.06 16.03 21.28
C MET A 627 -12.97 16.55 22.20
#